data_AF-A0A7V6QLU4-F1
#
_entry.id   AF-A0A7V6QLU4-F1
#
_cell.length_a   1.000
_cell.length_b   1.000
_cell.length_c   1.000
_cell.angle_alpha   90.00
_cell.angle_beta   90.00
_cell.angle_gamma   90.00
#
_symmetry.space_group_name_H-M   'P 1'
#
loop_
_entity.id
_entity.type
_entity.pdbx_description
1 polymer ?
#
loop_
_entity_poly.entity_id
_entity_poly.type
_entity_poly.pdbx_seq_one_letter_code
_entity_poly.pdbx_strand_id
1 'polypeptide(L)'
;MNTLISEGAKPLHFTDYNGYANSPERFKKLISLALENIDGMQFNVINYDINKIENIAHPIKTVVSDIVPITIYNKFPERLVYGLLRKYGQHTYLSASIHIEEDSTYSKGSKSRNNSSTITSKDLADTMLYQLNIQSVYRNESYRVDSVDFLTKRVEYGIELSDTLLGIIRFIIENNDGESTRILAKCQLILELLETTNLKTFLINNTSYFEWNQNNQLTVIPFLTYLNLFLSSHG
;
A
#
# COMPACT_ATOMS: atom_id res chain seq x y z
N MET A 1 -10.32 2.87 19.06
CA MET A 1 -9.36 2.96 17.93
C MET A 1 -8.90 4.39 17.67
N ASN A 2 -9.78 5.37 17.45
CA ASN A 2 -9.35 6.76 17.18
C ASN A 2 -8.60 7.45 18.33
N THR A 3 -8.82 7.04 19.58
CA THR A 3 -8.08 7.57 20.74
C THR A 3 -6.58 7.26 20.70
N LEU A 4 -6.18 6.09 20.20
CA LEU A 4 -4.77 5.66 20.05
C LEU A 4 -4.00 6.46 19.00
N ILE A 5 -4.70 6.88 17.96
CA ILE A 5 -4.20 7.75 16.91
C ILE A 5 -4.00 9.17 17.47
N SER A 6 -4.96 9.65 18.27
CA SER A 6 -4.91 10.99 18.88
C SER A 6 -3.94 11.10 20.06
N GLU A 7 -3.60 9.99 20.73
CA GLU A 7 -2.70 9.96 21.90
C GLU A 7 -1.21 10.22 21.53
N GLY A 8 -0.85 10.18 20.24
CA GLY A 8 0.51 10.41 19.77
C GLY A 8 0.78 11.81 19.25
N ALA A 9 1.82 12.49 19.75
CA ALA A 9 2.28 13.78 19.22
C ALA A 9 2.72 13.72 17.74
N LYS A 10 3.12 12.55 17.23
CA LYS A 10 3.48 12.29 15.81
C LYS A 10 2.75 11.07 15.22
N PRO A 11 2.41 11.06 13.91
CA PRO A 11 1.93 9.87 13.20
C PRO A 11 2.89 8.70 13.37
N LEU A 12 2.38 7.46 13.37
CA LEU A 12 3.21 6.26 13.40
C LEU A 12 3.77 5.99 12.00
N HIS A 13 5.08 6.13 11.85
CA HIS A 13 5.82 5.75 10.65
C HIS A 13 6.84 4.68 11.00
N PHE A 14 6.68 3.49 10.42
CA PHE A 14 7.61 2.38 10.66
C PHE A 14 9.02 2.71 10.16
N THR A 15 9.13 3.51 9.09
CA THR A 15 10.40 4.03 8.59
C THR A 15 11.13 4.79 9.69
N ASP A 16 10.48 5.68 10.43
CA ASP A 16 11.07 6.54 11.47
C ASP A 16 11.40 5.83 12.78
N TYR A 17 10.90 4.61 12.99
CA TYR A 17 11.21 3.84 14.19
C TYR A 17 12.71 3.54 14.31
N ASN A 18 13.23 3.71 15.53
CA ASN A 18 14.66 3.60 15.85
C ASN A 18 14.92 3.02 17.27
N GLY A 19 13.91 2.43 17.92
CA GLY A 19 14.07 1.77 19.21
C GLY A 19 13.85 2.63 20.46
N TYR A 20 13.34 3.87 20.35
CA TYR A 20 13.01 4.67 21.53
C TYR A 20 11.84 4.09 22.34
N ALA A 21 11.99 4.09 23.67
CA ALA A 21 11.28 3.26 24.66
C ALA A 21 9.74 3.21 24.58
N ASN A 22 9.07 4.28 24.10
CA ASN A 22 7.60 4.34 24.11
C ASN A 22 6.94 4.04 22.75
N SER A 23 7.74 3.78 21.70
CA SER A 23 7.22 3.52 20.35
C SER A 23 6.84 2.06 20.05
N PRO A 24 7.47 1.01 20.62
CA PRO A 24 7.11 -0.40 20.35
C PRO A 24 5.67 -0.74 20.75
N GLU A 25 5.25 -0.31 21.94
CA GLU A 25 3.90 -0.60 22.48
C GLU A 25 2.80 0.00 21.61
N ARG A 26 3.05 1.15 20.98
CA ARG A 26 2.10 1.76 20.05
C ARG A 26 1.93 0.91 18.79
N PHE A 27 3.02 0.38 18.24
CA PHE A 27 2.96 -0.55 17.11
C PHE A 27 2.26 -1.85 17.48
N LYS A 28 2.58 -2.45 18.63
CA LYS A 28 1.89 -3.66 19.12
C LYS A 28 0.40 -3.45 19.26
N LYS A 29 0.00 -2.36 19.90
CA LYS A 29 -1.41 -2.04 20.12
C LYS A 29 -2.14 -1.78 18.80
N LEU A 30 -1.50 -1.07 17.86
CA LEU A 30 -2.03 -0.83 16.51
C LEU A 30 -2.23 -2.16 15.75
N ILE A 31 -1.19 -3.00 15.69
CA ILE A 31 -1.25 -4.25 14.93
C ILE A 31 -2.20 -5.25 15.59
N SER A 32 -2.19 -5.38 16.92
CA SER A 32 -3.07 -6.30 17.64
C SER A 32 -4.53 -5.95 17.41
N LEU A 33 -4.93 -4.70 17.67
CA LEU A 33 -6.32 -4.26 17.50
C LEU A 33 -6.78 -4.34 16.04
N ALA A 34 -5.88 -4.07 15.08
CA ALA A 34 -6.21 -4.18 13.67
C ALA A 34 -6.48 -5.63 13.26
N LEU A 35 -5.58 -6.52 13.65
CA LEU A 35 -5.55 -7.90 13.18
C LEU A 35 -6.37 -8.86 14.06
N GLU A 36 -7.03 -8.36 15.10
CA GLU A 36 -8.11 -9.05 15.81
C GLU A 36 -9.30 -9.35 14.88
N ASN A 37 -9.57 -8.46 13.90
CA ASN A 37 -10.65 -8.61 12.93
C ASN A 37 -10.11 -8.92 11.53
N ILE A 38 -9.23 -9.92 11.45
CA ILE A 38 -8.55 -10.31 10.21
C ILE A 38 -9.49 -10.74 9.08
N ASP A 39 -10.67 -11.25 9.44
CA ASP A 39 -11.65 -11.78 8.50
C ASP A 39 -12.24 -10.68 7.63
N GLY A 40 -12.04 -10.80 6.32
CA GLY A 40 -12.47 -9.80 5.34
C GLY A 40 -11.43 -8.74 5.00
N MET A 41 -10.25 -8.76 5.64
CA MET A 41 -9.14 -7.89 5.27
C MET A 41 -8.28 -8.53 4.17
N GLN A 42 -7.89 -7.73 3.19
CA GLN A 42 -6.90 -8.11 2.18
C GLN A 42 -5.91 -6.97 1.98
N PHE A 43 -4.62 -7.29 1.95
CA PHE A 43 -3.55 -6.33 1.73
C PHE A 43 -2.79 -6.68 0.45
N ASN A 44 -2.82 -5.77 -0.53
CA ASN A 44 -2.17 -6.00 -1.81
C ASN A 44 -0.98 -5.06 -1.95
N VAL A 45 0.20 -5.63 -2.19
CA VAL A 45 1.46 -4.88 -2.28
C VAL A 45 2.08 -5.10 -3.65
N ILE A 46 2.38 -4.01 -4.34
CA ILE A 46 3.09 -4.03 -5.62
C ILE A 46 4.50 -3.46 -5.40
N ASN A 47 5.51 -4.27 -5.71
CA ASN A 47 6.89 -3.83 -5.85
C ASN A 47 7.19 -3.56 -7.33
N TYR A 48 7.84 -2.44 -7.63
CA TYR A 48 8.20 -2.06 -8.99
C TYR A 48 9.55 -1.33 -9.03
N ASP A 49 10.23 -1.44 -10.17
CA ASP A 49 11.48 -0.74 -10.44
C ASP A 49 11.20 0.52 -11.28
N ILE A 50 11.36 1.69 -10.66
CA ILE A 50 11.12 2.98 -11.31
C ILE A 50 12.01 3.20 -12.53
N ASN A 51 13.26 2.71 -12.51
CA ASN A 51 14.19 2.89 -13.63
C ASN A 51 13.71 2.11 -14.86
N LYS A 52 13.13 0.92 -14.65
CA LYS A 52 12.53 0.14 -15.73
C LYS A 52 11.32 0.84 -16.34
N ILE A 53 10.44 1.42 -15.51
CA ILE A 53 9.28 2.18 -15.97
C ILE A 53 9.74 3.39 -16.79
N GLU A 54 10.73 4.13 -16.27
CA GLU A 54 11.35 5.28 -16.92
C GLU A 54 11.92 4.93 -18.31
N ASN A 55 12.65 3.81 -18.42
CA ASN A 55 13.23 3.35 -19.68
C ASN A 55 12.15 3.01 -20.73
N ILE A 56 11.06 2.35 -20.32
CA ILE A 56 9.93 2.01 -21.20
C ILE A 56 9.17 3.27 -21.64
N ALA A 57 9.04 4.23 -20.72
CA ALA A 57 8.37 5.49 -20.97
C ALA A 57 9.16 6.44 -21.87
N HIS A 58 10.48 6.26 -21.99
CA HIS A 58 11.37 7.17 -22.72
C HIS A 58 10.87 7.58 -24.13
N PRO A 59 10.49 6.65 -25.03
CA PRO A 59 9.95 7.03 -26.35
C PRO A 59 8.58 7.72 -26.30
N ILE A 60 7.80 7.54 -25.23
CA ILE A 60 6.44 8.08 -25.08
C ILE A 60 6.46 9.48 -24.44
N LYS A 61 7.50 9.78 -23.65
CA LYS A 61 7.65 11.06 -22.94
C LYS A 61 7.66 12.29 -23.84
N THR A 62 7.98 12.12 -25.11
CA THR A 62 7.92 13.18 -26.14
C THR A 62 6.49 13.60 -26.47
N VAL A 63 5.51 12.70 -26.27
CA VAL A 63 4.08 12.92 -26.51
C VAL A 63 3.31 13.13 -25.21
N VAL A 64 3.64 12.35 -24.18
CA VAL A 64 3.00 12.40 -22.85
C VAL A 64 4.09 12.49 -21.79
N SER A 65 4.45 13.73 -21.41
CA SER A 65 5.54 14.01 -20.46
C SER A 65 5.38 13.30 -19.12
N ASP A 66 4.14 13.24 -18.62
CA ASP A 66 3.80 12.74 -17.30
C ASP A 66 3.37 11.26 -17.31
N ILE A 67 3.71 10.51 -18.36
CA ILE A 67 3.31 9.10 -18.51
C ILE A 67 3.75 8.21 -17.33
N VAL A 68 4.93 8.47 -16.75
CA VAL A 68 5.47 7.73 -15.61
C VAL A 68 4.64 7.98 -14.34
N PRO A 69 4.46 9.23 -13.87
CA PRO A 69 3.61 9.49 -12.72
C PRO A 69 2.15 9.08 -12.94
N ILE A 70 1.58 9.24 -14.15
CA ILE A 70 0.24 8.70 -14.47
C ILE A 70 0.19 7.19 -14.27
N THR A 71 1.23 6.47 -14.71
CA THR A 71 1.27 5.01 -14.59
C THR A 71 1.32 4.58 -13.12
N ILE A 72 2.22 5.16 -12.34
CA ILE A 72 2.48 4.79 -10.94
C ILE A 72 1.32 5.20 -10.03
N TYR A 73 0.84 6.44 -10.14
CA TYR A 73 -0.09 7.01 -9.17
C TYR A 73 -1.56 6.91 -9.59
N ASN A 74 -1.86 6.57 -10.83
CA ASN A 74 -3.25 6.41 -11.31
C ASN A 74 -3.52 4.99 -11.79
N LYS A 75 -2.74 4.49 -12.76
CA LYS A 75 -3.04 3.19 -13.39
C LYS A 75 -2.76 1.99 -12.50
N PHE A 76 -1.65 1.95 -11.78
CA PHE A 76 -1.39 0.84 -10.86
C PHE A 76 -2.44 0.74 -9.74
N PRO A 77 -2.78 1.83 -9.01
CA PRO A 77 -3.84 1.81 -8.02
C PRO A 77 -5.20 1.43 -8.60
N GLU A 78 -5.61 2.02 -9.73
CA GLU A 78 -6.86 1.66 -10.41
C GLU A 78 -6.93 0.17 -10.70
N ARG A 79 -5.85 -0.40 -11.26
CA ARG A 79 -5.85 -1.81 -11.65
C ARG A 79 -5.92 -2.76 -10.47
N LEU A 80 -5.27 -2.41 -9.37
CA LEU A 80 -5.30 -3.16 -8.11
C LEU A 80 -6.72 -3.12 -7.52
N VAL A 81 -7.32 -1.94 -7.42
CA VAL A 81 -8.68 -1.78 -6.89
C VAL A 81 -9.70 -2.49 -7.79
N TYR A 82 -9.63 -2.31 -9.11
CA TYR A 82 -10.47 -3.05 -10.06
C TYR A 82 -10.32 -4.57 -9.87
N GLY A 83 -9.10 -5.04 -9.62
CA GLY A 83 -8.82 -6.45 -9.33
C GLY A 83 -9.57 -6.98 -8.11
N LEU A 84 -9.78 -6.13 -7.10
CA LEU A 84 -10.53 -6.44 -5.88
C LEU A 84 -12.03 -6.33 -6.06
N LEU A 85 -12.52 -5.38 -6.85
CA LEU A 85 -13.96 -5.13 -7.04
C LEU A 85 -14.64 -6.09 -8.02
N ARG A 86 -13.88 -6.83 -8.83
CA ARG A 86 -14.41 -7.68 -9.90
C ARG A 86 -14.64 -9.13 -9.46
N LYS A 87 -15.31 -9.91 -10.31
CA LYS A 87 -15.54 -11.36 -10.13
C LYS A 87 -16.41 -11.75 -8.93
N TYR A 88 -17.18 -10.81 -8.37
CA TYR A 88 -18.28 -11.18 -7.51
C TYR A 88 -19.37 -11.86 -8.37
N GLY A 89 -19.95 -12.95 -7.84
CA GLY A 89 -20.97 -13.71 -8.54
C GLY A 89 -22.18 -12.83 -8.87
N GLN A 90 -22.97 -13.23 -9.86
CA GLN A 90 -24.15 -12.49 -10.34
C GLN A 90 -25.19 -12.17 -9.26
N HIS A 91 -25.14 -12.86 -8.11
CA HIS A 91 -26.06 -12.69 -6.99
C HIS A 91 -25.55 -11.73 -5.90
N THR A 92 -24.35 -11.18 -6.05
CA THR A 92 -23.76 -10.27 -5.08
C THR A 92 -23.42 -8.95 -5.77
N TYR A 93 -24.01 -7.86 -5.28
CA TYR A 93 -23.70 -6.53 -5.76
C TYR A 93 -22.86 -5.79 -4.72
N LEU A 94 -21.67 -5.35 -5.11
CA LEU A 94 -20.74 -4.64 -4.24
C LEU A 94 -20.88 -3.13 -4.39
N SER A 95 -21.04 -2.43 -3.26
CA SER A 95 -20.93 -0.97 -3.14
C SER A 95 -19.62 -0.66 -2.43
N ALA A 96 -18.75 0.14 -3.03
CA ALA A 96 -17.43 0.42 -2.49
C ALA A 96 -17.18 1.93 -2.32
N SER A 97 -16.63 2.30 -1.17
CA SER A 97 -16.00 3.60 -0.92
C SER A 97 -14.49 3.42 -0.90
N ILE A 98 -13.77 4.28 -1.60
CA ILE A 98 -12.31 4.21 -1.72
C ILE A 98 -11.71 5.40 -0.99
N HIS A 99 -10.75 5.13 -0.11
CA HIS A 99 -10.01 6.15 0.61
C HIS A 99 -8.54 6.09 0.21
N ILE A 100 -8.01 7.25 -0.22
CA ILE A 100 -6.62 7.40 -0.64
C ILE A 100 -5.93 8.28 0.40
N GLU A 101 -4.76 7.85 0.86
CA GLU A 101 -3.93 8.68 1.72
C GLU A 101 -3.49 9.96 1.00
N GLU A 102 -3.70 11.10 1.65
CA GLU A 102 -3.18 12.37 1.18
C GLU A 102 -1.66 12.45 1.39
N ASP A 103 -0.91 12.20 0.32
CA ASP A 103 0.55 12.34 0.29
C ASP A 103 1.01 13.43 -0.68
N SER A 104 2.11 14.10 -0.30
CA SER A 104 2.68 15.18 -1.10
C SER A 104 3.22 14.72 -2.46
N THR A 105 3.43 13.42 -2.69
CA THR A 105 3.84 12.85 -3.98
C THR A 105 2.74 12.99 -5.03
N TYR A 106 1.47 12.85 -4.65
CA TYR A 106 0.33 13.08 -5.55
C TYR A 106 0.23 14.54 -5.99
N SER A 107 0.64 15.49 -5.13
CA SER A 107 0.64 16.92 -5.44
C SER A 107 1.97 17.44 -6.04
N LYS A 108 3.10 16.77 -5.78
CA LYS A 108 4.44 17.11 -6.30
C LYS A 108 4.77 16.42 -7.63
N GLY A 109 4.01 15.40 -8.02
CA GLY A 109 4.19 14.63 -9.26
C GLY A 109 4.12 15.45 -10.56
N SER A 110 3.85 16.74 -10.49
CA SER A 110 3.92 17.65 -11.63
C SER A 110 4.45 19.03 -11.25
N LYS A 111 5.76 19.07 -11.06
CA LYS A 111 6.55 20.21 -11.52
C LYS A 111 7.50 19.73 -12.59
N SER A 112 6.95 19.27 -13.72
CA SER A 112 7.73 19.27 -14.95
C SER A 112 8.14 20.71 -15.22
N ARG A 113 9.45 20.96 -15.32
CA ARG A 113 10.01 22.30 -15.58
C ARG A 113 9.56 22.89 -16.92
N ASN A 114 8.89 22.12 -17.76
CA ASN A 114 8.33 22.55 -19.03
C ASN A 114 6.88 22.06 -19.13
N ASN A 115 5.94 23.01 -19.05
CA ASN A 115 4.53 22.95 -19.48
C ASN A 115 3.73 21.62 -19.29
N SER A 116 2.86 21.66 -18.27
CA SER A 116 1.42 21.33 -18.37
C SER A 116 0.96 19.86 -18.38
N SER A 117 1.07 19.15 -17.25
CA SER A 117 -0.10 18.46 -16.68
C SER A 117 0.09 18.10 -15.19
N THR A 118 -0.41 18.96 -14.31
CA THR A 118 -0.52 18.66 -12.89
C THR A 118 -1.74 17.80 -12.63
N ILE A 119 -1.54 16.49 -12.51
CA ILE A 119 -2.51 15.62 -11.85
C ILE A 119 -2.58 16.10 -10.40
N THR A 120 -3.66 16.80 -10.06
CA THR A 120 -3.94 17.12 -8.67
C THR A 120 -4.52 15.88 -7.99
N SER A 121 -4.47 15.83 -6.66
CA SER A 121 -5.16 14.78 -5.89
C SER A 121 -6.63 14.68 -6.32
N LYS A 122 -7.30 15.82 -6.54
CA LYS A 122 -8.68 15.85 -7.03
C LYS A 122 -8.85 15.14 -8.38
N ASP A 123 -7.94 15.37 -9.33
CA ASP A 123 -7.98 14.72 -10.64
C ASP A 123 -7.80 13.20 -10.53
N LEU A 124 -7.02 12.71 -9.56
CA LEU A 124 -6.86 11.27 -9.31
C LEU A 124 -8.15 10.64 -8.79
N ALA A 125 -8.80 11.25 -7.78
CA ALA A 125 -10.06 10.74 -7.23
C ALA A 125 -11.15 10.68 -8.30
N ASP A 126 -11.35 11.79 -9.02
CA ASP A 126 -12.35 11.89 -10.09
C ASP A 126 -12.07 10.86 -11.20
N THR A 127 -10.79 10.73 -11.59
CA THR A 127 -10.38 9.76 -12.62
C THR A 127 -10.62 8.31 -12.18
N MET A 128 -10.27 7.95 -10.95
CA MET A 128 -10.48 6.60 -10.43
C MET A 128 -11.98 6.27 -10.32
N LEU A 129 -12.78 7.19 -9.76
CA LEU A 129 -14.23 7.03 -9.65
C LEU A 129 -14.85 6.76 -11.02
N TYR A 130 -14.50 7.58 -12.01
CA TYR A 130 -15.03 7.45 -13.36
C TYR A 130 -14.57 6.17 -14.05
N GLN A 131 -13.27 5.85 -13.99
CA GLN A 131 -12.72 4.67 -14.66
C GLN A 131 -13.26 3.37 -14.07
N LEU A 132 -13.32 3.24 -12.74
CA LEU A 132 -13.79 2.02 -12.10
C LEU A 132 -15.27 1.74 -12.39
N ASN A 133 -16.12 2.77 -12.40
CA ASN A 133 -17.53 2.63 -12.76
C ASN A 133 -17.73 2.36 -14.26
N ILE A 134 -16.91 2.93 -15.15
CA ILE A 134 -16.94 2.52 -16.57
C ILE A 134 -16.55 1.05 -16.73
N GLN A 135 -15.52 0.59 -16.02
CA GLN A 135 -15.09 -0.80 -16.12
C GLN A 135 -16.19 -1.76 -15.66
N SER A 136 -16.99 -1.40 -14.65
CA SER A 136 -18.10 -2.27 -14.20
C SER A 136 -19.16 -2.40 -15.29
N VAL A 137 -19.57 -1.30 -15.92
CA VAL A 137 -20.54 -1.31 -17.01
C VAL A 137 -20.00 -2.06 -18.24
N TYR A 138 -18.80 -1.70 -18.70
CA TYR A 138 -18.21 -2.26 -19.92
C TYR A 138 -17.97 -3.77 -19.82
N ARG A 139 -17.68 -4.29 -18.62
CA ARG A 139 -17.38 -5.71 -18.38
C ARG A 139 -18.53 -6.49 -17.75
N ASN A 140 -19.68 -5.85 -17.55
CA ASN A 140 -20.85 -6.43 -16.89
C ASN A 140 -20.51 -7.01 -15.50
N GLU A 141 -19.77 -6.26 -14.69
CA GLU A 141 -19.39 -6.63 -13.33
C GLU A 141 -20.42 -6.09 -12.32
N SER A 142 -20.68 -6.85 -11.25
CA SER A 142 -21.71 -6.51 -10.24
C SER A 142 -21.15 -5.64 -9.12
N TYR A 143 -20.60 -4.47 -9.46
CA TYR A 143 -20.15 -3.49 -8.47
C TYR A 143 -20.39 -2.04 -8.90
N ARG A 144 -20.39 -1.13 -7.92
CA ARG A 144 -20.22 0.32 -8.11
C ARG A 144 -19.26 0.90 -7.08
N VAL A 145 -18.59 1.96 -7.48
CA VAL A 145 -17.82 2.83 -6.59
C VAL A 145 -18.68 4.05 -6.29
N ASP A 146 -18.99 4.27 -5.02
CA ASP A 146 -19.84 5.36 -4.56
C ASP A 146 -19.04 6.66 -4.37
N SER A 147 -17.83 6.56 -3.83
CA SER A 147 -16.93 7.70 -3.62
C SER A 147 -15.46 7.30 -3.68
N VAL A 148 -14.62 8.28 -4.03
CA VAL A 148 -13.16 8.20 -3.93
C VAL A 148 -12.69 9.47 -3.25
N ASP A 149 -12.19 9.35 -2.01
CA ASP A 149 -11.89 10.49 -1.16
C ASP A 149 -10.43 10.44 -0.69
N PHE A 150 -9.82 11.62 -0.57
CA PHE A 150 -8.51 11.76 0.08
C PHE A 150 -8.68 11.96 1.56
N LEU A 151 -7.91 11.20 2.35
CA LEU A 151 -7.91 11.30 3.78
C LEU A 151 -6.51 11.64 4.29
N THR A 152 -6.45 12.60 5.20
CA THR A 152 -5.20 12.95 5.87
C THR A 152 -4.81 11.89 6.90
N LYS A 153 -3.51 11.76 7.15
CA LYS A 153 -3.00 10.98 8.28
C LYS A 153 -3.72 11.39 9.57
N ARG A 154 -4.00 10.40 10.41
CA ARG A 154 -4.72 10.53 11.70
C ARG A 154 -6.24 10.72 11.62
N VAL A 155 -6.83 10.82 10.43
CA VAL A 155 -8.28 10.82 10.29
C VAL A 155 -8.83 9.40 10.37
N GLU A 156 -8.11 8.44 9.78
CA GLU A 156 -8.56 7.05 9.74
C GLU A 156 -7.46 6.06 10.14
N TYR A 157 -7.87 5.09 10.94
CA TYR A 157 -7.02 4.02 11.47
C TYR A 157 -6.38 3.16 10.38
N GLY A 158 -7.12 2.91 9.29
CA GLY A 158 -6.66 2.09 8.17
C GLY A 158 -5.43 2.67 7.45
N ILE A 159 -5.27 4.00 7.43
CA ILE A 159 -4.14 4.65 6.77
C ILE A 159 -2.84 4.39 7.54
N GLU A 160 -2.84 4.62 8.86
CA GLU A 160 -1.64 4.38 9.70
C GLU A 160 -1.28 2.89 9.75
N LEU A 161 -2.29 2.03 9.77
CA LEU A 161 -2.10 0.59 9.67
C LEU A 161 -1.44 0.20 8.33
N SER A 162 -1.93 0.73 7.21
CA SER A 162 -1.41 0.42 5.88
C SER A 162 0.05 0.85 5.72
N ASP A 163 0.40 2.07 6.17
CA ASP A 163 1.79 2.55 6.16
C ASP A 163 2.71 1.68 7.04
N THR A 164 2.24 1.31 8.23
CA THR A 164 2.99 0.45 9.16
C THR A 164 3.23 -0.93 8.56
N LEU A 165 2.18 -1.58 8.05
CA LEU A 165 2.27 -2.90 7.42
C LEU A 165 3.17 -2.87 6.19
N LEU A 166 3.06 -1.84 5.34
CA LEU A 166 3.91 -1.67 4.18
C LEU A 166 5.38 -1.51 4.58
N GLY A 167 5.66 -0.74 5.63
CA GLY A 167 7.01 -0.59 6.18
C GLY A 167 7.60 -1.89 6.71
N ILE A 168 6.79 -2.70 7.41
CA ILE A 168 7.20 -4.03 7.90
C ILE A 168 7.49 -4.97 6.71
N ILE A 169 6.57 -5.06 5.76
CA ILE A 169 6.71 -5.89 4.56
C ILE A 169 7.97 -5.53 3.79
N ARG A 170 8.19 -4.22 3.56
CA ARG A 170 9.39 -3.73 2.90
C ARG A 170 10.66 -4.15 3.64
N PHE A 171 10.69 -4.00 4.96
CA PHE A 171 11.85 -4.36 5.76
C PHE A 171 12.15 -5.86 5.74
N ILE A 172 11.12 -6.71 5.77
CA ILE A 172 11.24 -8.16 5.60
C ILE A 172 11.81 -8.52 4.22
N ILE A 173 11.31 -7.88 3.15
CA ILE A 173 11.78 -8.13 1.78
C ILE A 173 13.23 -7.70 1.59
N GLU A 174 13.59 -6.51 2.10
CA GLU A 174 14.96 -6.00 2.00
C GLU A 174 15.96 -6.86 2.78
N ASN A 175 15.50 -7.56 3.83
CA ASN A 175 16.30 -8.46 4.67
C ASN A 175 17.69 -7.91 5.02
N ASN A 176 17.72 -6.68 5.54
CA ASN A 176 18.96 -5.94 5.75
C ASN A 176 19.79 -6.58 6.88
N ASP A 177 20.96 -7.15 6.56
CA ASP A 177 21.93 -7.71 7.52
C ASP A 177 22.76 -6.65 8.29
N GLY A 178 22.27 -5.42 8.38
CA GLY A 178 23.03 -4.32 8.99
C GLY A 178 23.00 -4.35 10.52
N GLU A 179 24.15 -4.14 11.15
CA GLU A 179 24.29 -4.18 12.62
C GLU A 179 23.89 -2.88 13.35
N SER A 180 23.34 -1.89 12.64
CA SER A 180 22.99 -0.62 13.28
C SER A 180 21.89 -0.81 14.32
N THR A 181 21.96 -0.07 15.44
CA THR A 181 20.96 -0.12 16.52
C THR A 181 19.53 0.05 16.01
N ARG A 182 19.32 0.87 14.99
CA ARG A 182 18.01 1.09 14.35
C ARG A 182 17.49 -0.15 13.63
N ILE A 183 18.36 -0.86 12.90
CA ILE A 183 18.00 -2.09 12.18
C ILE A 183 17.68 -3.18 13.20
N LEU A 184 18.56 -3.38 14.19
CA LEU A 184 18.34 -4.36 15.26
C LEU A 184 17.03 -4.11 16.02
N ALA A 185 16.73 -2.85 16.37
CA ALA A 185 15.47 -2.51 17.03
C ALA A 185 14.24 -2.83 16.16
N LYS A 186 14.32 -2.59 14.83
CA LYS A 186 13.26 -2.94 13.88
C LYS A 186 13.08 -4.44 13.76
N CYS A 187 14.17 -5.20 13.67
CA CYS A 187 14.13 -6.66 13.65
C CYS A 187 13.44 -7.17 14.91
N GLN A 188 13.88 -6.73 16.08
CA GLN A 188 13.30 -7.13 17.36
C GLN A 188 11.79 -6.81 17.44
N LEU A 189 11.37 -5.61 17.02
CA LEU A 189 9.96 -5.25 16.98
C LEU A 189 9.16 -6.16 16.05
N ILE A 190 9.67 -6.47 14.85
CA ILE A 190 8.97 -7.35 13.91
C ILE A 190 8.85 -8.76 14.48
N LEU A 191 9.93 -9.32 15.02
CA LEU A 191 9.92 -10.65 15.63
C LEU A 191 8.88 -10.72 16.76
N GLU A 192 8.89 -9.72 17.64
CA GLU A 192 7.91 -9.65 18.72
C GLU A 192 6.47 -9.52 18.21
N LEU A 193 6.23 -8.72 17.16
CA LEU A 193 4.90 -8.62 16.55
C LEU A 193 4.45 -9.92 15.90
N LEU A 194 5.36 -10.67 15.26
CA LEU A 194 5.07 -11.96 14.65
C LEU A 194 4.69 -13.03 15.69
N GLU A 195 5.24 -12.95 16.91
CA GLU A 195 4.97 -13.87 18.01
C GLU A 195 3.73 -13.50 18.82
N THR A 196 3.53 -12.20 19.06
CA THR A 196 2.52 -11.71 20.02
C THR A 196 1.21 -11.27 19.37
N THR A 197 1.14 -11.21 18.04
CA THR A 197 -0.04 -10.73 17.30
C THR A 197 -0.39 -11.64 16.12
N ASN A 198 -1.53 -11.40 15.47
CA ASN A 198 -1.94 -12.10 14.25
C ASN A 198 -1.16 -11.68 12.98
N LEU A 199 -0.07 -10.91 13.12
CA LEU A 199 0.72 -10.41 11.99
C LEU A 199 1.23 -11.54 11.09
N LYS A 200 1.76 -12.63 11.67
CA LYS A 200 2.27 -13.75 10.87
C LYS A 200 1.16 -14.37 10.00
N THR A 201 0.01 -14.64 10.59
CA THR A 201 -1.17 -15.19 9.90
C THR A 201 -1.63 -14.24 8.79
N PHE A 202 -1.71 -12.94 9.09
CA PHE A 202 -2.08 -11.91 8.13
C PHE A 202 -1.13 -11.85 6.93
N LEU A 203 0.18 -11.81 7.18
CA LEU A 203 1.19 -11.76 6.12
C LEU A 203 1.17 -12.97 5.20
N ILE A 204 0.75 -14.15 5.69
CA ILE A 204 0.71 -15.38 4.89
C ILE A 204 -0.63 -15.53 4.16
N ASN A 205 -1.75 -15.24 4.83
CA ASN A 205 -3.08 -15.59 4.33
C ASN A 205 -3.84 -14.42 3.69
N ASN A 206 -3.54 -13.19 4.09
CA ASN A 206 -4.31 -12.00 3.71
C ASN A 206 -3.49 -11.01 2.87
N THR A 207 -2.19 -11.23 2.73
CA THR A 207 -1.30 -10.39 1.91
C THR A 207 -1.02 -11.03 0.55
N SER A 208 -1.31 -10.29 -0.52
CA SER A 208 -0.89 -10.62 -1.89
C SER A 208 0.25 -9.72 -2.31
N TYR A 209 1.43 -10.31 -2.52
CA TYR A 209 2.62 -9.59 -2.97
C TYR A 209 2.83 -9.80 -4.48
N PHE A 210 3.09 -8.72 -5.19
CA PHE A 210 3.31 -8.72 -6.63
C PHE A 210 4.63 -8.01 -6.94
N GLU A 211 5.40 -8.56 -7.88
CA GLU A 211 6.52 -7.84 -8.49
C GLU A 211 6.16 -7.48 -9.93
N TRP A 212 6.24 -6.19 -10.25
CA TRP A 212 6.14 -5.72 -11.61
C TRP A 212 7.51 -5.85 -12.29
N ASN A 213 7.66 -6.89 -13.09
CA ASN A 213 8.92 -7.26 -13.75
C ASN A 213 8.78 -7.36 -15.28
N GLN A 214 8.01 -6.44 -15.90
CA GLN A 214 7.73 -6.39 -17.35
C GLN A 214 6.90 -7.57 -17.90
N ASN A 215 6.38 -8.44 -17.03
CA ASN A 215 5.43 -9.46 -17.44
C ASN A 215 4.05 -8.85 -17.72
N ASN A 216 3.36 -9.42 -18.71
CA ASN A 216 2.01 -8.99 -19.12
C ASN A 216 0.94 -9.23 -18.04
N GLN A 217 1.29 -9.90 -16.94
CA GLN A 217 0.40 -10.25 -15.85
C GLN A 217 1.10 -10.02 -14.51
N LEU A 218 0.38 -9.38 -13.57
CA LEU A 218 0.78 -9.34 -12.17
C LEU A 218 0.55 -10.74 -11.58
N THR A 219 1.65 -11.42 -11.24
CA THR A 219 1.62 -12.74 -10.62
C THR A 219 1.87 -12.61 -9.13
N VAL A 220 1.09 -13.33 -8.33
CA VAL A 220 1.27 -13.35 -6.88
C VAL A 220 2.54 -14.14 -6.58
N ILE A 221 3.44 -13.53 -5.83
CA ILE A 221 4.65 -14.18 -5.34
C ILE A 221 4.40 -14.59 -3.87
N PRO A 222 4.68 -15.85 -3.49
CA PRO A 222 4.51 -16.31 -2.12
C PRO A 222 5.35 -15.48 -1.14
N PHE A 223 4.69 -14.65 -0.33
CA PHE A 223 5.36 -13.81 0.66
C PHE A 223 6.09 -14.64 1.74
N LEU A 224 5.63 -15.88 1.96
CA LEU A 224 6.24 -16.85 2.87
C LEU A 224 7.74 -17.05 2.61
N THR A 225 8.19 -16.96 1.35
CA THR A 225 9.61 -17.13 1.00
C THR A 225 10.47 -16.02 1.64
N TYR A 226 10.04 -14.76 1.54
CA TYR A 226 10.76 -13.63 2.15
C TYR A 226 10.68 -13.69 3.67
N LEU A 227 9.51 -14.07 4.22
CA LEU A 227 9.36 -14.20 5.66
C LEU A 227 10.28 -15.29 6.24
N ASN A 228 10.40 -16.44 5.58
CA ASN A 228 11.28 -17.52 6.03
C ASN A 228 12.76 -17.11 5.95
N LEU A 229 13.15 -16.38 4.90
CA LEU A 229 14.50 -15.84 4.78
C LEU A 229 14.80 -14.88 5.95
N PHE A 230 13.87 -13.96 6.22
CA PHE A 230 13.99 -13.02 7.33
C PHE A 230 14.12 -13.70 8.70
N LEU A 231 13.27 -14.70 8.96
CA LEU A 231 13.34 -15.48 10.20
C LEU A 231 14.64 -16.27 10.30
N SER A 232 15.19 -16.77 9.20
CA SER A 232 16.47 -17.49 9.21
C SER A 232 17.67 -16.56 9.43
N SER A 233 17.59 -15.30 8.99
CA SER A 233 18.66 -14.32 9.15
C SER A 233 18.66 -13.66 10.53
N HIS A 234 17.49 -13.53 11.17
CA HIS A 234 17.33 -12.68 12.36
C HIS A 234 16.61 -13.32 13.55
N GLY A 235 16.00 -14.50 13.39
CA GLY A 235 15.34 -15.25 14.47
C GLY A 235 16.29 -16.22 15.16
#